data_AF-A0A6B0XTA9-F1
#
_entry.id   AF-A0A6B0XTA9-F1
#
_cell.length_a   1.000
_cell.length_b   1.000
_cell.length_c   1.000
_cell.angle_alpha   90.00
_cell.angle_beta   90.00
_cell.angle_gamma   90.00
#
_symmetry.space_group_name_H-M   'P 1'
#
loop_
_entity.id
_entity.type
_entity.pdbx_description
1 polymer ?
#
loop_
_entity_poly.entity_id
_entity_poly.type
_entity_poly.pdbx_seq_one_letter_code
_entity_poly.pdbx_strand_id
1 'polypeptide(L)'
;MARAMLRDALDAFVHRNADDARSVIARDDRLDQLQDSLSRVMVTHMPDYNLSACLQVILIGRNLERIGDLATNIGEDVVYMVQGITIRHQEGPPDPA
;
A
#
# COMPACT_ATOMS: atom_id res chain seq x y z
N MET A 1 -4.26 0.80 8.99
CA MET A 1 -3.26 1.50 8.15
C MET A 1 -3.88 1.97 6.84
N ALA A 2 -4.36 1.06 5.98
CA ALA A 2 -5.03 1.40 4.71
C ALA A 2 -6.08 2.54 4.79
N ARG A 3 -7.03 2.49 5.75
CA ARG A 3 -8.00 3.59 5.96
C ARG A 3 -7.36 4.95 6.19
N ALA A 4 -6.26 5.00 6.94
CA ALA A 4 -5.56 6.25 7.21
C ALA A 4 -4.80 6.73 5.97
N MET A 5 -4.14 5.82 5.23
CA MET A 5 -3.50 6.16 3.95
C MET A 5 -4.51 6.75 2.97
N LEU A 6 -5.69 6.14 2.82
CA LEU A 6 -6.74 6.66 1.94
C LEU A 6 -7.21 8.05 2.37
N ARG A 7 -7.51 8.25 3.66
CA ARG A 7 -7.92 9.57 4.16
C ARG A 7 -6.85 10.61 3.91
N ASP A 8 -5.61 10.32 4.29
CA ASP A 8 -4.50 11.26 4.20
C ASP A 8 -4.16 11.57 2.72
N ALA A 9 -4.34 10.61 1.80
CA ALA A 9 -4.20 10.85 0.35
C ALA A 9 -5.28 11.79 -0.19
N LEU A 10 -6.53 11.61 0.26
CA LEU A 10 -7.64 12.51 -0.09
C LEU A 10 -7.43 13.90 0.51
N ASP A 11 -6.95 13.99 1.73
CA ASP A 11 -6.61 15.27 2.37
C ASP A 11 -5.49 15.98 1.60
N ALA A 12 -4.42 15.26 1.22
CA ALA A 12 -3.34 15.78 0.39
C ALA A 12 -3.85 16.29 -0.96
N PHE A 13 -4.80 15.56 -1.57
CA PHE A 13 -5.43 15.95 -2.82
C PHE A 13 -6.25 17.23 -2.70
N VAL A 14 -7.12 17.32 -1.69
CA VAL A 14 -7.98 18.48 -1.45
C VAL A 14 -7.15 19.74 -1.18
N HIS A 15 -6.07 19.62 -0.40
CA HIS A 15 -5.22 20.74 -0.04
C HIS A 15 -4.07 20.98 -1.02
N ARG A 16 -3.94 20.16 -2.07
CA ARG A 16 -2.82 20.22 -3.04
C ARG A 16 -1.46 20.18 -2.34
N ASN A 17 -1.31 19.32 -1.34
CA ASN A 17 -0.10 19.20 -0.55
C ASN A 17 0.75 18.01 -1.00
N ALA A 18 1.86 18.29 -1.70
CA ALA A 18 2.78 17.26 -2.18
C ALA A 18 3.56 16.56 -1.06
N ASP A 19 3.79 17.22 0.07
CA ASP A 19 4.55 16.64 1.18
C ASP A 19 3.71 15.60 1.93
N ASP A 20 2.42 15.90 2.16
CA ASP A 20 1.47 14.94 2.72
C ASP A 20 1.31 13.72 1.80
N ALA A 21 1.22 13.95 0.48
CA ALA A 21 1.16 12.88 -0.52
C ALA A 21 2.40 11.97 -0.47
N ARG A 22 3.61 12.54 -0.38
CA ARG A 22 4.85 11.77 -0.20
C ARG A 22 4.87 10.97 1.10
N SER A 23 4.28 11.51 2.17
CA SER A 23 4.14 10.77 3.42
C SER A 23 3.21 9.56 3.28
N VAL A 24 2.19 9.61 2.41
CA VAL A 24 1.34 8.44 2.13
C VAL A 24 2.13 7.38 1.39
N ILE A 25 2.83 7.76 0.32
CA ILE A 25 3.64 6.85 -0.51
C ILE A 25 4.68 6.12 0.34
N ALA A 26 5.35 6.81 1.26
CA ALA A 26 6.36 6.19 2.14
C ALA A 26 5.79 5.17 3.14
N ARG A 27 4.47 5.04 3.29
CA ARG A 27 3.83 4.07 4.20
C ARG A 27 3.45 2.77 3.50
N ASP A 28 3.52 2.73 2.17
CA ASP A 28 3.16 1.58 1.33
C ASP A 28 3.99 0.34 1.69
N ASP A 29 5.32 0.48 1.70
CA ASP A 29 6.26 -0.58 2.10
C ASP A 29 5.90 -1.24 3.44
N ARG A 30 5.37 -0.45 4.38
CA ARG A 30 4.99 -0.95 5.71
C ARG A 30 3.67 -1.72 5.66
N LEU A 31 2.74 -1.34 4.80
CA LEU A 31 1.50 -2.07 4.57
C LEU A 31 1.79 -3.42 3.91
N ASP A 32 2.69 -3.43 2.92
CA ASP A 32 3.16 -4.64 2.23
C ASP A 32 3.80 -5.61 3.21
N GLN A 33 4.76 -5.14 4.01
CA GLN A 33 5.41 -5.95 5.05
C GLN A 33 4.42 -6.56 6.05
N LEU A 34 3.33 -5.84 6.36
CA LEU A 34 2.29 -6.32 7.27
C LEU A 34 1.42 -7.39 6.60
N GLN A 35 1.04 -7.20 5.33
CA GLN A 35 0.32 -8.19 4.53
C GLN A 35 1.14 -9.48 4.41
N ASP A 36 2.44 -9.33 4.17
CA ASP A 36 3.40 -10.42 4.01
C ASP A 36 3.53 -11.24 5.30
N SER A 37 3.67 -10.53 6.42
CA SER A 37 3.78 -11.13 7.74
C SER A 37 2.48 -11.84 8.14
N LEU A 38 1.33 -11.23 7.85
CA LEU A 38 0.02 -11.86 8.05
C LEU A 38 -0.09 -13.15 7.24
N SER A 39 0.26 -13.11 5.96
CA SER A 39 0.19 -14.27 5.06
C SER A 39 1.08 -15.40 5.56
N ARG A 40 2.32 -15.10 5.97
CA ARG A 40 3.23 -16.10 6.57
C ARG A 40 2.62 -16.75 7.81
N VAL A 41 2.09 -15.97 8.75
CA VAL A 41 1.47 -16.49 9.98
C VAL A 41 0.24 -17.36 9.65
N MET A 42 -0.62 -16.92 8.73
CA MET A 42 -1.80 -17.69 8.33
C MET A 42 -1.44 -19.01 7.64
N VAL A 43 -0.37 -19.04 6.84
CA VAL A 43 0.12 -20.28 6.23
C VAL A 43 0.74 -21.21 7.27
N THR A 44 1.57 -20.69 8.18
CA THR A 44 2.20 -21.49 9.24
C THR A 44 1.18 -22.17 10.15
N HIS A 45 0.11 -21.47 10.52
CA HIS A 45 -0.92 -22.01 11.42
C HIS A 45 -2.13 -22.60 10.69
N MET A 46 -2.11 -22.65 9.35
CA MET A 46 -3.18 -23.25 8.56
C MET A 46 -3.52 -24.70 8.96
N PRO A 47 -2.57 -25.57 9.40
CA PRO A 47 -2.90 -26.90 9.90
C PRO A 47 -3.66 -26.92 11.23
N ASP A 48 -3.44 -25.91 12.08
CA ASP A 48 -4.06 -25.80 13.41
C ASP A 48 -5.44 -25.11 13.35
N TYR A 49 -5.73 -24.43 12.24
CA TYR A 49 -6.96 -23.69 12.00
C TYR A 49 -7.75 -24.27 10.82
N ASN A 50 -8.96 -23.74 10.61
CA ASN A 50 -9.73 -24.08 9.42
C ASN A 50 -9.10 -23.42 8.16
N LEU A 51 -8.82 -24.22 7.13
CA LEU A 51 -8.27 -23.75 5.84
C LEU A 51 -9.07 -22.59 5.24
N SER A 52 -10.39 -22.70 5.19
CA SER A 52 -11.27 -21.67 4.62
C SER A 52 -11.17 -20.36 5.40
N ALA A 53 -11.13 -20.44 6.74
CA ALA A 53 -10.97 -19.26 7.58
C ALA A 53 -9.61 -18.57 7.35
N CYS A 54 -8.51 -19.33 7.27
CA CYS A 54 -7.19 -18.78 6.99
C CYS A 54 -7.14 -18.08 5.62
N LEU A 55 -7.70 -18.71 4.59
CA LEU A 55 -7.79 -18.12 3.25
C LEU A 55 -8.60 -16.82 3.25
N GLN A 56 -9.72 -16.77 3.96
CA GLN A 56 -10.52 -15.54 4.08
C GLN A 56 -9.72 -14.40 4.74
N VAL A 57 -8.95 -14.69 5.78
CA VAL A 57 -8.11 -13.67 6.44
C VAL A 57 -7.01 -13.17 5.51
N ILE A 58 -6.35 -14.06 4.75
CA ILE A 58 -5.35 -13.67 3.73
C ILE A 58 -5.99 -12.75 2.68
N LEU A 59 -7.18 -13.10 2.18
CA LEU A 59 -7.90 -12.29 1.20
C LEU A 59 -8.30 -10.92 1.75
N ILE A 60 -8.72 -10.85 3.02
CA ILE A 60 -8.98 -9.56 3.70
C ILE A 60 -7.69 -8.73 3.76
N GLY A 61 -6.57 -9.33 4.16
CA GLY A 61 -5.26 -8.68 4.19
C GLY A 61 -4.86 -8.10 2.84
N ARG A 62 -5.00 -8.89 1.78
CA ARG A 62 -4.75 -8.44 0.39
C ARG A 62 -5.68 -7.30 -0.05
N ASN A 63 -6.96 -7.34 0.32
CA ASN A 63 -7.86 -6.24 -0.01
C ASN A 63 -7.49 -4.94 0.74
N LEU A 64 -6.91 -5.04 1.94
CA LEU A 64 -6.41 -3.87 2.66
C LEU A 64 -5.14 -3.31 2.04
N GLU A 65 -4.21 -4.17 1.60
CA GLU A 65 -3.01 -3.77 0.84
C GLU A 65 -3.41 -3.02 -0.43
N ARG A 66 -4.29 -3.59 -1.26
CA ARG A 66 -4.83 -2.93 -2.46
C ARG A 66 -5.45 -1.55 -2.20
N ILE A 67 -6.07 -1.33 -1.03
CA ILE A 67 -6.58 0.01 -0.67
C ILE A 67 -5.42 0.98 -0.41
N GLY A 68 -4.32 0.50 0.18
CA GLY A 68 -3.08 1.24 0.30
C GLY A 68 -2.48 1.61 -1.04
N ASP A 69 -2.31 0.66 -1.97
CA ASP A 69 -1.78 0.93 -3.31
C ASP A 69 -2.59 2.01 -4.03
N LEU A 70 -3.92 1.94 -3.94
CA LEU A 70 -4.81 2.95 -4.52
C LEU A 70 -4.62 4.32 -3.87
N ALA A 71 -4.35 4.37 -2.56
CA ALA A 71 -4.02 5.62 -1.88
C ALA A 71 -2.64 6.16 -2.30
N THR A 72 -1.66 5.27 -2.51
CA THR A 72 -0.34 5.60 -3.04
C THR A 72 -0.45 6.20 -4.44
N ASN A 73 -1.23 5.59 -5.34
CA ASN A 73 -1.52 6.11 -6.69
C ASN A 73 -2.13 7.53 -6.63
N ILE A 74 -3.08 7.77 -5.71
CA ILE A 74 -3.64 9.13 -5.50
C ILE A 74 -2.53 10.08 -5.04
N GLY A 75 -1.65 9.67 -4.13
CA GLY A 75 -0.51 10.47 -3.68
C GLY A 75 0.44 10.83 -4.82
N GLU A 76 0.78 9.88 -5.69
CA GLU A 76 1.62 10.12 -6.87
C GLU A 76 0.99 11.16 -7.81
N ASP A 77 -0.33 11.05 -8.04
CA ASP A 77 -1.09 12.01 -8.85
C ASP A 77 -1.09 13.41 -8.23
N VAL A 78 -1.16 13.53 -6.90
CA VAL A 78 -1.04 14.81 -6.20
C VAL A 78 0.34 15.43 -6.39
N VAL A 79 1.40 14.64 -6.24
CA VAL A 79 2.77 15.13 -6.46
C VAL A 79 2.92 15.64 -7.89
N TYR A 80 2.45 14.87 -8.88
CA TYR A 80 2.47 15.30 -10.27
C TYR A 80 1.65 16.58 -10.49
N MET A 81 0.46 16.68 -9.92
CA MET A 81 -0.41 17.85 -10.07
C MET A 81 0.20 19.14 -9.48
N VAL A 82 0.92 19.05 -8.37
CA VAL A 82 1.48 20.20 -7.65
C VAL A 82 2.84 20.59 -8.20
N GLN A 83 3.69 19.61 -8.50
CA GLN A 83 5.11 19.83 -8.81
C GLN A 83 5.44 19.61 -10.30
N GLY A 84 4.54 19.01 -11.08
CA GLY A 84 4.75 18.70 -12.49
C GLY A 84 5.74 17.54 -12.74
N ILE A 85 6.09 16.78 -11.70
CA ILE A 85 7.06 15.68 -11.78
C ILE A 85 6.39 14.32 -11.56
N THR A 86 6.76 13.35 -12.38
CA THR A 86 6.33 11.96 -12.22
C THR A 86 7.27 11.27 -11.25
N ILE A 87 6.71 10.71 -10.17
CA ILE A 87 7.45 9.90 -9.20
C ILE A 87 7.01 8.43 -9.17
N ARG A 88 6.15 8.04 -10.12
CA ARG A 88 5.73 6.65 -10.32
C ARG A 88 6.92 5.81 -10.70
N HIS A 89 7.07 4.64 -10.09
CA HIS A 89 8.12 3.65 -10.37
C HIS A 89 9.49 4.29 -10.68
N GLN A 90 10.26 4.64 -9.64
CA GLN A 90 11.72 4.69 -9.84
C GLN A 90 12.13 3.28 -10.28
N GLU A 91 12.44 3.11 -11.57
CA GLU A 91 13.00 1.86 -12.09
C GLU A 91 14.17 1.45 -11.18
N GLY A 92 13.98 0.37 -10.42
CA GLY A 92 15.11 -0.35 -9.85
C GLY A 92 16.04 -0.77 -10.99
N PRO A 93 17.35 -0.88 -10.74
CA PRO A 93 18.29 -1.26 -11.79
C PRO A 93 17.83 -2.55 -12.47
N PRO A 94 17.98 -2.68 -13.80
CA PRO A 94 17.57 -3.88 -14.53
C PRO A 94 18.26 -5.10 -13.92
N ASP A 95 17.49 -6.19 -13.79
CA ASP A 95 17.97 -7.49 -13.32
C ASP A 95 19.20 -7.90 -14.15
N PRO A 96 20.35 -8.25 -13.53
CA PRO A 96 21.50 -8.75 -14.28
C PRO A 96 21.10 -10.02 -15.06
N ALA A 97 21.28 -9.95 -16.38
CA ALA A 97 21.04 -11.03 -17.34
C ALA A 97 21.87 -12.30 -17.06
#